data_AF-A0AAV2SVG6-F1
#
_entry.id   AF-A0AAV2SVG6-F1
#
_cell.length_a   1.000
_cell.length_b   1.000
_cell.length_c   1.000
_cell.angle_alpha   90.00
_cell.angle_beta   90.00
_cell.angle_gamma   90.00
#
_symmetry.space_group_name_H-M   'P 1'
#
loop_
_entity.id
_entity.type
_entity.pdbx_description
1 polymer ?
#
loop_
_entity_poly.entity_id
_entity_poly.type
_entity_poly.pdbx_seq_one_letter_code
_entity_poly.pdbx_strand_id
1 'polypeptide(L)'
;MPLLQNHNVWGPRVDGDFVPAAPEVLLKEGRFKAVDIIAGVNSHEGAAWAGDFFLSPDDLSNFNKNFANLALVTLELRQQENNPLGMARAAFDFYLDQDESVAQHHVDKVIQ
;
A
#
# COMPACT_ATOMS: atom_id res chain seq x y z
N MET A 1 -19.98 -14.09 8.96
CA MET A 1 -19.90 -13.70 7.54
C MET A 1 -18.46 -13.24 7.28
N PRO A 2 -17.70 -13.90 6.39
CA PRO A 2 -16.28 -13.62 6.18
C PRO A 2 -16.10 -12.53 5.10
N LEU A 3 -15.38 -11.45 5.41
CA LEU A 3 -14.91 -10.46 4.44
C LEU A 3 -13.49 -10.04 4.81
N LEU A 4 -12.52 -10.91 4.53
CA LEU A 4 -11.13 -10.54 4.31
C LEU A 4 -10.80 -10.83 2.84
N GLN A 5 -11.63 -10.31 1.95
CA GLN A 5 -11.39 -10.34 0.52
C GLN A 5 -10.65 -9.07 0.12
N ASN A 6 -9.63 -9.23 -0.72
CA ASN A 6 -8.97 -8.21 -1.54
C ASN A 6 -9.62 -6.81 -1.45
N HIS A 7 -8.86 -5.81 -0.99
CA HIS A 7 -9.24 -4.39 -0.97
C HIS A 7 -9.89 -3.95 -2.29
N ASN A 8 -9.48 -4.55 -3.41
CA ASN A 8 -10.15 -4.46 -4.72
C ASN A 8 -10.69 -5.83 -5.19
N VAL A 9 -11.96 -6.11 -4.86
CA VAL A 9 -12.70 -7.30 -5.35
C VAL A 9 -12.87 -7.31 -6.88
N TRP A 10 -12.82 -6.14 -7.51
CA TRP A 10 -12.82 -5.95 -8.96
C TRP A 10 -11.55 -5.22 -9.38
N GLY A 11 -10.77 -5.81 -10.29
CA GLY A 11 -9.58 -5.18 -10.84
C GLY A 11 -8.87 -6.11 -11.82
N PRO A 12 -7.80 -5.62 -12.49
CA PRO A 12 -7.02 -6.45 -13.40
C PRO A 12 -6.51 -7.72 -12.72
N ARG A 13 -6.55 -8.84 -13.44
CA ARG A 13 -6.06 -10.15 -13.00
C ARG A 13 -5.35 -10.83 -14.17
N VAL A 14 -4.47 -11.78 -13.85
CA VAL A 14 -3.93 -12.70 -14.86
C VAL A 14 -5.08 -13.59 -15.32
N ASP A 15 -5.51 -13.41 -16.56
CA ASP A 15 -6.67 -14.10 -17.15
C ASP A 15 -6.26 -15.09 -18.25
N GLY A 16 -4.99 -15.07 -18.69
CA GLY A 16 -4.48 -15.93 -19.75
C GLY A 16 -4.77 -15.43 -21.17
N ASP A 17 -5.48 -14.30 -21.33
CA ASP A 17 -5.86 -13.71 -22.62
C ASP A 17 -5.38 -12.25 -22.71
N PHE A 18 -6.07 -11.32 -22.03
CA PHE A 18 -5.70 -9.90 -22.03
C PHE A 18 -4.45 -9.63 -21.18
N VAL A 19 -4.38 -10.21 -19.97
CA VAL A 19 -3.17 -10.24 -19.13
C VAL A 19 -2.71 -11.70 -19.01
N PRO A 20 -1.85 -12.16 -19.93
CA PRO A 20 -1.55 -13.59 -20.06
C PRO A 20 -0.65 -14.16 -18.96
N ALA A 21 0.11 -13.32 -18.25
CA ALA A 21 0.96 -13.70 -17.13
C ALA A 21 1.19 -12.49 -16.20
N ALA A 22 1.91 -12.71 -15.10
CA ALA A 22 2.26 -11.63 -14.18
C ALA A 22 3.08 -10.53 -14.89
N PRO A 23 2.83 -9.23 -14.64
CA PRO A 23 3.48 -8.14 -15.36
C PRO A 23 5.01 -8.18 -15.34
N GLU A 24 5.61 -8.58 -14.22
CA GLU A 24 7.06 -8.71 -14.06
C GLU A 24 7.66 -9.82 -14.92
N VAL A 25 6.89 -10.86 -15.25
CA VAL A 25 7.29 -11.91 -16.20
C VAL A 25 7.23 -11.37 -17.62
N LEU A 26 6.12 -10.72 -18.00
CA LEU A 26 5.93 -10.15 -19.34
C LEU A 26 6.99 -9.09 -19.66
N LEU A 27 7.35 -8.25 -18.70
CA LEU A 27 8.43 -7.27 -18.83
C LEU A 27 9.79 -7.94 -19.07
N LYS A 28 10.15 -8.95 -18.27
CA LYS A 28 11.42 -9.69 -18.42
C LYS A 28 11.53 -10.43 -19.75
N GLU A 29 10.41 -10.97 -20.24
CA GLU A 29 10.35 -11.69 -21.51
C GLU A 29 10.26 -10.78 -22.75
N GLY A 30 10.18 -9.45 -22.57
CA GLY A 30 9.99 -8.52 -23.69
C GLY A 30 8.59 -8.59 -24.31
N ARG A 31 7.61 -9.18 -23.62
CA ARG A 31 6.23 -9.38 -24.08
C ARG A 31 5.36 -8.16 -23.82
N PHE A 32 5.81 -7.02 -24.34
CA PHE A 32 5.11 -5.76 -24.32
C PHE A 32 5.32 -5.04 -25.65
N LYS A 33 4.55 -3.99 -25.92
CA LYS A 33 4.78 -3.15 -27.09
C LYS A 33 5.98 -2.24 -26.83
N ALA A 34 7.05 -2.41 -27.60
CA ALA A 34 8.21 -1.53 -27.53
C ALA A 34 7.86 -0.16 -28.14
N VAL A 35 7.56 0.79 -27.27
CA VAL A 35 7.29 2.20 -27.59
C VAL A 35 8.00 3.07 -26.55
N ASP A 36 8.29 4.32 -26.89
CA ASP A 36 8.86 5.27 -25.93
C ASP A 36 7.84 5.61 -24.84
N ILE A 37 8.27 5.57 -23.57
CA ILE A 37 7.41 5.82 -22.40
C ILE A 37 7.98 7.01 -21.62
N ILE A 38 7.11 7.95 -21.27
CA ILE A 38 7.37 8.97 -20.25
C ILE A 38 6.55 8.60 -19.02
N ALA A 39 7.23 8.32 -17.91
CA ALA A 39 6.62 8.00 -16.62
C ALA A 39 7.33 8.78 -15.50
N GLY A 40 6.60 9.08 -14.43
CA GLY A 40 7.10 9.80 -13.27
C GLY A 40 6.19 9.58 -12.07
N VAL A 41 6.62 10.09 -10.92
CA VAL A 41 5.86 10.07 -9.66
C VAL A 41 5.90 11.47 -9.05
N ASN A 42 4.87 11.84 -8.30
CA ASN A 42 4.93 13.04 -7.46
C ASN A 42 5.68 12.76 -6.15
N SER A 43 6.24 13.79 -5.53
CA SER A 43 6.98 13.67 -4.26
C SER A 43 6.12 13.13 -3.11
N HIS A 44 4.79 13.32 -3.18
CA HIS A 44 3.87 13.04 -2.07
C HIS A 44 2.56 12.36 -2.52
N GLU A 45 2.62 11.40 -3.45
CA GLU A 45 1.42 10.66 -3.90
C GLU A 45 0.70 9.95 -2.76
N GLY A 46 1.44 9.44 -1.77
CA GLY A 46 0.89 8.75 -0.61
C GLY A 46 -0.03 9.62 0.26
N ALA A 47 0.08 10.96 0.17
CA ALA A 47 -0.79 11.89 0.90
C ALA A 47 -2.27 11.70 0.55
N ALA A 48 -2.57 11.23 -0.68
CA ALA A 48 -3.95 10.98 -1.13
C ALA A 48 -4.70 9.95 -0.27
N TRP A 49 -3.99 9.09 0.44
CA TRP A 49 -4.57 8.04 1.30
C TRP A 49 -4.15 8.17 2.75
N ALA A 50 -2.87 8.50 3.00
CA ALA A 50 -2.35 8.64 4.36
C ALA A 50 -2.79 9.94 5.04
N GLY A 51 -3.15 10.99 4.26
CA GLY A 51 -3.59 12.27 4.79
C GLY A 51 -4.86 12.17 5.64
N ASP A 52 -5.79 11.29 5.26
CA ASP A 52 -7.08 11.12 5.94
C ASP A 52 -6.92 10.71 7.42
N PHE A 53 -5.88 9.93 7.76
CA PHE A 53 -5.59 9.55 9.15
C PHE A 53 -5.31 10.76 10.05
N PHE A 54 -4.81 11.85 9.47
CA PHE A 54 -4.40 13.05 10.22
C PHE A 54 -5.47 14.14 10.23
N LEU A 55 -6.58 13.97 9.50
CA LEU A 55 -7.71 14.90 9.50
C LEU A 55 -8.58 14.77 10.77
N SER A 56 -8.51 13.62 11.45
CA SER A 56 -9.28 13.31 12.65
C SER A 56 -8.44 12.59 13.70
N PRO A 57 -8.33 13.13 14.93
CA PRO A 57 -7.67 12.42 16.04
C PRO A 57 -8.27 11.04 16.34
N ASP A 58 -9.56 10.87 16.09
CA ASP A 58 -10.26 9.59 16.27
C ASP A 58 -9.80 8.55 15.25
N ASP A 59 -9.53 8.95 14.01
CA ASP A 59 -9.05 8.06 12.95
C ASP A 59 -7.61 7.62 13.21
N LEU A 60 -6.76 8.52 13.70
CA LEU A 60 -5.40 8.19 14.15
C LEU A 60 -5.41 7.25 15.36
N SER A 61 -6.28 7.48 16.34
CA SER A 61 -6.47 6.58 17.48
C SER A 61 -6.95 5.19 17.03
N ASN A 62 -7.90 5.17 16.10
CA ASN A 62 -8.44 3.95 15.51
C ASN A 62 -7.39 3.17 14.72
N PHE A 63 -6.54 3.88 13.95
CA PHE A 63 -5.41 3.28 13.23
C PHE A 63 -4.47 2.55 14.18
N ASN A 64 -4.02 3.22 15.24
CA ASN A 64 -3.10 2.62 16.21
C ASN A 64 -3.72 1.41 16.93
N LYS A 65 -5.01 1.47 17.32
CA LYS A 65 -5.72 0.35 17.96
C LYS A 65 -5.91 -0.85 17.02
N ASN A 66 -6.08 -0.59 15.72
CA ASN A 66 -6.34 -1.62 14.71
C ASN A 66 -5.16 -1.81 13.73
N PHE A 67 -3.94 -1.46 14.16
CA PHE A 67 -2.75 -1.39 13.32
C PHE A 67 -2.56 -2.65 12.48
N ALA A 68 -2.70 -3.83 13.09
CA ALA A 68 -2.45 -5.10 12.42
C ALA A 68 -3.35 -5.36 11.19
N ASN A 69 -4.51 -4.71 11.11
CA ASN A 69 -5.40 -4.80 9.96
C ASN A 69 -5.24 -3.59 9.04
N LEU A 70 -5.23 -2.37 9.61
CA LEU A 70 -5.22 -1.14 8.82
C LEU A 70 -3.87 -0.88 8.14
N ALA A 71 -2.75 -1.22 8.79
CA ALA A 71 -1.43 -1.09 8.17
C ALA A 71 -1.26 -1.99 6.94
N LEU A 72 -1.90 -3.17 6.92
CA LEU A 72 -1.90 -4.04 5.75
C LEU A 72 -2.68 -3.41 4.60
N VAL A 73 -3.86 -2.85 4.90
CA VAL A 73 -4.71 -2.21 3.89
C VAL A 73 -4.01 -0.97 3.31
N THR A 74 -3.44 -0.10 4.15
CA THR A 74 -2.73 1.11 3.70
C THR A 74 -1.54 0.81 2.81
N LEU A 75 -0.86 -0.32 3.03
CA LEU A 75 0.28 -0.75 2.23
C LEU A 75 -0.10 -1.74 1.11
N GLU A 76 -1.40 -1.99 0.90
CA GLU A 76 -1.93 -2.95 -0.07
C GLU A 76 -1.31 -4.37 0.07
N LEU A 77 -0.91 -4.74 1.29
CA LEU A 77 -0.33 -6.04 1.59
C LEU A 77 -1.43 -7.08 1.71
N ARG A 78 -1.19 -8.25 1.11
CA ARG A 78 -2.17 -9.33 1.07
C ARG A 78 -1.89 -10.33 2.17
N GLN A 79 -2.95 -10.87 2.78
CA GLN A 79 -2.81 -11.93 3.79
C GLN A 79 -2.13 -13.20 3.28
N GLN A 80 -2.11 -13.39 1.95
CA GLN A 80 -1.50 -14.53 1.28
C GLN A 80 0.02 -14.35 1.08
N GLU A 81 0.56 -13.16 1.32
CA GLU A 81 1.99 -12.89 1.27
C GLU A 81 2.70 -13.52 2.47
N ASN A 82 4.02 -13.72 2.35
CA ASN A 82 4.81 -14.24 3.44
C ASN A 82 5.03 -13.14 4.50
N ASN A 83 4.44 -13.31 5.67
CA ASN A 83 4.58 -12.42 6.83
C ASN A 83 4.20 -10.93 6.57
N PRO A 84 2.95 -10.65 6.14
CA PRO A 84 2.52 -9.29 5.76
C PRO A 84 2.53 -8.33 6.94
N LEU A 85 2.20 -8.80 8.16
CA LEU A 85 2.26 -7.96 9.36
C LEU A 85 3.70 -7.58 9.73
N GLY A 86 4.65 -8.51 9.60
CA GLY A 86 6.05 -8.20 9.82
C GLY A 86 6.59 -7.20 8.81
N MET A 87 6.18 -7.31 7.54
CA MET A 87 6.52 -6.32 6.50
C MET A 87 5.95 -4.94 6.84
N ALA A 88 4.68 -4.86 7.23
CA ALA A 88 4.07 -3.61 7.66
C ALA A 88 4.79 -3.02 8.86
N ARG A 89 5.11 -3.83 9.89
CA ARG A 89 5.84 -3.35 11.06
C ARG A 89 7.20 -2.79 10.68
N ALA A 90 7.97 -3.52 9.87
CA ALA A 90 9.28 -3.07 9.39
C ALA A 90 9.21 -1.75 8.61
N ALA A 91 8.17 -1.57 7.77
CA ALA A 91 7.96 -0.32 7.05
C ALA A 91 7.67 0.84 8.01
N PHE A 92 6.71 0.68 8.93
CA PHE A 92 6.37 1.74 9.88
C PHE A 92 7.53 2.07 10.83
N ASP A 93 8.24 1.06 11.35
CA ASP A 93 9.40 1.27 12.22
C ASP A 93 10.52 2.07 11.51
N PHE A 94 10.74 1.81 10.21
CA PHE A 94 11.73 2.53 9.40
C PHE A 94 11.34 4.00 9.17
N TYR A 95 10.07 4.28 8.84
CA TYR A 95 9.64 5.64 8.50
C TYR A 95 9.26 6.50 9.72
N LEU A 96 8.92 5.87 10.85
CA LEU A 96 8.55 6.54 12.09
C LEU A 96 9.69 6.60 13.12
N ASP A 97 10.93 6.27 12.73
CA ASP A 97 12.07 6.28 13.65
C ASP A 97 11.85 5.43 14.92
N GLN A 98 11.17 4.28 14.76
CA GLN A 98 10.79 3.35 15.84
C GLN A 98 9.81 3.94 16.87
N ASP A 99 9.07 4.99 16.55
CA ASP A 99 7.95 5.43 17.40
C ASP A 99 6.91 4.30 17.53
N GLU A 100 6.35 4.15 18.72
CA GLU A 100 5.45 3.05 19.05
C GLU A 100 4.09 3.18 18.34
N SER A 101 3.78 4.37 17.80
CA SER A 101 2.48 4.70 17.20
C SER A 101 2.58 5.77 16.11
N VAL A 102 1.61 5.79 15.19
CA VAL A 102 1.43 6.93 14.29
C VAL A 102 0.85 8.08 15.11
N ALA A 103 1.55 9.21 15.19
CA ALA A 103 1.12 10.38 15.95
C ALA A 103 1.02 11.64 15.06
N GLN A 104 0.31 12.67 15.53
CA GLN A 104 0.04 13.89 14.75
C GLN A 104 1.29 14.58 14.21
N HIS A 105 2.41 14.51 14.95
CA HIS A 105 3.67 15.14 14.53
C HIS A 105 4.34 14.44 13.33
N HIS A 106 3.85 13.26 12.92
CA HIS A 106 4.28 12.59 11.69
C HIS A 106 3.63 13.17 10.43
N VAL A 107 2.65 14.07 10.55
CA VAL A 107 1.92 14.62 9.39
C VAL A 107 2.87 15.29 8.40
N ASP A 108 3.89 16.00 8.87
CA ASP A 108 4.87 16.70 8.03
C ASP A 108 5.67 15.74 7.13
N LYS A 109 5.77 14.45 7.51
CA LYS A 109 6.40 13.41 6.68
C LYS A 109 5.48 12.93 5.53
N VAL A 110 4.20 13.31 5.54
CA VAL A 110 3.15 12.81 4.63
C VAL A 110 2.63 13.89 3.68
N ILE A 111 2.44 15.14 4.15
CA ILE A 111 1.69 16.18 3.41
C ILE A 111 2.54 17.31 2.79
N GLN A 112 3.87 17.28 2.90
CA GLN A 112 4.71 18.35 2.32
C GLN A 112 4.87 18.24 0.80
#